data_AF-A0A3L6SWM6-F1
#
_entry.id   AF-A0A3L6SWM6-F1
#
_cell.length_a   1.000
_cell.length_b   1.000
_cell.length_c   1.000
_cell.angle_alpha   90.00
_cell.angle_beta   90.00
_cell.angle_gamma   90.00
#
_symmetry.space_group_name_H-M   'P 1'
#
loop_
_entity.id
_entity.type
_entity.pdbx_description
1 polymer ?
#
loop_
_entity_poly.entity_id
_entity_poly.type
_entity_poly.pdbx_seq_one_letter_code
_entity_poly.pdbx_strand_id
1 'polypeptide(L)'
;MEGALRLLLVLMVIMPCTGDVNLWPMPKDLKMTVMGSNYSDEKAILKDAFGRMAAAVEQDHVITEGYKRSSVLVGMNVVVRSPDDELNFGVDESYSLFVPSTGHPLYAQIQAQTVFGALHALEVTEVLLMHGIAEFRKKGLYPDHLMVQAKSLQN
;
A
#
# COMPACT_ATOMS: atom_id res chain seq x y z
N MET A 1 31.19 -11.19 -8.89
CA MET A 1 30.43 -9.97 -9.19
C MET A 1 29.05 -10.37 -9.67
N GLU A 2 28.15 -10.75 -8.77
CA GLU A 2 26.73 -10.96 -9.08
C GLU A 2 25.95 -10.59 -7.82
N GLY A 3 25.94 -9.29 -7.51
CA GLY A 3 25.17 -8.70 -6.42
C GLY A 3 23.86 -8.16 -6.97
N ALA A 4 22.92 -9.05 -7.30
CA ALA A 4 21.53 -8.67 -7.55
C ALA A 4 20.71 -9.33 -6.44
N LEU A 5 20.63 -8.63 -5.29
CA LEU A 5 19.67 -8.96 -4.22
C LEU A 5 18.28 -8.85 -4.83
N ARG A 6 17.74 -9.99 -5.27
CA ARG A 6 16.34 -10.09 -5.67
C ARG A 6 15.52 -10.01 -4.39
N LEU A 7 14.86 -8.87 -4.16
CA LEU A 7 13.76 -8.77 -3.21
C LEU A 7 12.71 -9.78 -3.66
N LEU A 8 12.64 -10.93 -2.99
CA LEU A 8 11.61 -11.93 -3.28
C LEU A 8 10.30 -11.40 -2.68
N LEU A 9 9.49 -10.76 -3.52
CA LEU A 9 8.16 -10.28 -3.16
C LEU A 9 7.27 -11.51 -2.98
N VAL A 10 7.10 -11.95 -1.73
CA VAL A 10 6.24 -13.09 -1.41
C VAL A 10 4.81 -12.57 -1.22
N LEU A 11 4.00 -12.67 -2.28
CA LEU A 11 2.56 -12.43 -2.21
C LEU A 11 1.88 -13.60 -1.47
N MET A 12 1.91 -13.60 -0.13
CA MET A 12 1.09 -14.53 0.66
C MET A 12 -0.31 -13.98 0.81
N VAL A 13 -1.21 -14.33 -0.10
CA VAL A 13 -2.65 -14.02 0.04
C VAL A 13 -3.27 -15.05 1.01
N ILE A 14 -3.39 -14.68 2.29
CA ILE A 14 -4.11 -15.50 3.28
C ILE A 14 -5.60 -15.17 3.12
N MET A 15 -6.38 -16.12 2.59
CA MET A 15 -7.82 -15.96 2.29
C MET A 15 -8.68 -16.75 3.29
N PRO A 16 -9.27 -16.13 4.32
CA PRO A 16 -10.55 -16.58 4.85
C PRO A 16 -11.68 -16.18 3.88
N CYS A 17 -12.74 -16.99 3.83
CA CYS A 17 -13.88 -16.84 2.90
C CYS A 17 -15.11 -16.25 3.60
N THR A 18 -15.16 -14.93 3.81
CA THR A 18 -16.29 -14.16 4.37
C THR A 18 -16.08 -12.63 4.23
N GLY A 19 -16.24 -12.07 3.03
CA GLY A 19 -16.11 -10.63 2.77
C GLY A 19 -15.63 -10.32 1.36
N ASP A 20 -15.99 -9.15 0.84
CA ASP A 20 -15.63 -8.70 -0.52
C ASP A 20 -14.77 -7.43 -0.43
N VAL A 21 -13.45 -7.52 -0.64
CA VAL A 21 -12.57 -6.36 -0.85
C VAL A 21 -12.95 -5.71 -2.18
N ASN A 22 -13.80 -4.69 -2.11
CA ASN A 22 -14.07 -3.79 -3.23
C ASN A 22 -13.20 -2.52 -3.11
N LEU A 23 -12.05 -2.53 -3.79
CA LEU A 23 -11.17 -1.36 -3.95
C LEU A 23 -11.66 -0.39 -5.05
N TRP A 24 -12.77 -0.71 -5.71
CA TRP A 24 -13.34 0.04 -6.82
C TRP A 24 -14.74 0.58 -6.46
N PRO A 25 -15.13 1.79 -6.90
CA PRO A 25 -14.41 2.70 -7.81
C PRO A 25 -13.12 3.24 -7.21
N MET A 26 -12.13 3.47 -8.08
CA MET A 26 -10.83 4.04 -7.71
C MET A 26 -11.04 5.27 -6.81
N PRO A 27 -10.34 5.37 -5.68
CA PRO A 27 -10.47 6.51 -4.79
C PRO A 27 -9.96 7.79 -5.46
N LYS A 28 -10.78 8.85 -5.42
CA LYS A 28 -10.42 10.17 -5.94
C LYS A 28 -9.65 11.04 -4.94
N ASP A 29 -9.88 10.82 -3.65
CA ASP A 29 -9.34 11.66 -2.58
C ASP A 29 -8.62 10.78 -1.54
N LEU A 30 -7.49 10.18 -1.95
CA LEU A 30 -6.68 9.40 -1.02
C LEU A 30 -6.04 10.31 0.03
N LYS A 31 -6.17 9.95 1.29
CA LYS A 31 -5.50 10.64 2.41
C LYS A 31 -4.40 9.77 3.01
N MET A 32 -3.28 10.38 3.37
CA MET A 32 -2.25 9.71 4.17
C MET A 32 -2.30 10.22 5.61
N THR A 33 -2.17 9.30 6.56
CA THR A 33 -1.94 9.58 7.98
C THR A 33 -0.71 8.82 8.45
N VAL A 34 -0.01 9.36 9.45
CA VAL A 34 1.20 8.74 10.05
C VAL A 34 0.99 8.47 11.54
N MET A 35 -0.23 8.12 11.92
CA MET A 35 -0.61 8.01 13.33
C MET A 35 0.07 6.80 13.97
N GLY A 36 0.79 7.04 15.07
CA GLY A 36 1.56 6.01 15.77
C GLY A 36 2.92 5.71 15.14
N SER A 37 3.35 6.51 14.15
CA SER A 37 4.70 6.45 13.62
C SER A 37 5.69 7.21 14.52
N ASN A 38 6.92 6.71 14.62
CA ASN A 38 8.04 7.42 15.24
C ASN A 38 8.79 8.32 14.24
N TYR A 39 8.36 8.36 12.98
CA TYR A 39 8.99 9.14 11.91
C TYR A 39 8.24 10.47 11.72
N SER A 40 8.93 11.60 11.89
CA SER A 40 8.33 12.94 11.84
C SER A 40 8.07 13.47 10.43
N ASP A 41 8.64 12.83 9.40
CA ASP A 41 8.60 13.26 7.99
C ASP A 41 9.02 14.72 7.76
N GLU A 42 9.98 15.24 8.53
CA GLU A 42 10.49 16.63 8.40
C GLU A 42 11.09 16.94 7.03
N LYS A 43 11.68 15.92 6.39
CA LYS A 43 12.23 16.02 5.03
C LYS A 43 11.18 15.83 3.94
N ALA A 44 9.91 15.66 4.31
CA ALA A 44 8.78 15.40 3.40
C ALA A 44 8.94 14.19 2.49
N ILE A 45 9.73 13.18 2.89
CA ILE A 45 10.00 11.98 2.09
C ILE A 45 8.71 11.19 1.85
N LEU A 46 7.94 10.91 2.91
CA LEU A 46 6.68 10.18 2.79
C LEU A 46 5.62 11.04 2.12
N LYS A 47 5.50 12.31 2.52
CA LYS A 47 4.52 13.24 1.94
C LYS A 47 4.69 13.39 0.43
N ASP A 48 5.93 13.58 -0.05
CA ASP A 48 6.19 13.74 -1.48
C ASP A 48 5.99 12.43 -2.24
N ALA A 49 6.40 11.29 -1.68
CA ALA A 49 6.17 9.99 -2.30
C ALA A 49 4.69 9.65 -2.42
N PHE A 50 3.92 9.87 -1.36
CA PHE A 50 2.47 9.71 -1.38
C PHE A 50 1.81 10.65 -2.40
N GLY A 51 2.25 11.91 -2.48
CA GLY A 51 1.74 12.86 -3.46
C GLY A 51 1.95 12.39 -4.90
N ARG A 52 3.13 11.82 -5.22
CA ARG A 52 3.42 11.23 -6.54
C ARG A 52 2.54 10.02 -6.84
N MET A 53 2.42 9.10 -5.90
CA MET A 53 1.59 7.90 -6.01
C MET A 53 0.10 8.28 -6.21
N ALA A 54 -0.43 9.21 -5.41
CA ALA A 54 -1.80 9.69 -5.54
C ALA A 54 -2.04 10.35 -6.89
N ALA A 55 -1.12 11.20 -7.35
CA ALA A 55 -1.20 11.83 -8.66
C ALA A 55 -1.19 10.79 -9.81
N ALA A 56 -0.40 9.71 -9.69
CA ALA A 56 -0.41 8.62 -10.65
C ALA A 56 -1.78 7.92 -10.67
N VAL A 57 -2.31 7.56 -9.50
CA VAL A 57 -3.66 6.98 -9.29
C VAL A 57 -4.77 7.86 -9.88
N GLU A 58 -4.68 9.17 -9.72
CA GLU A 58 -5.67 10.11 -10.25
C GLU A 58 -5.60 10.28 -11.78
N GLN A 59 -4.40 10.27 -12.38
CA GLN A 59 -4.22 10.45 -13.83
C GLN A 59 -4.82 9.30 -14.65
N ASP A 60 -4.81 8.08 -14.12
CA ASP A 60 -5.42 6.91 -14.78
C ASP A 60 -6.96 6.93 -14.68
N HIS A 61 -7.54 7.85 -13.90
CA HIS A 61 -8.98 8.03 -13.73
C HIS A 61 -9.59 8.87 -14.86
N VAL A 62 -9.44 8.45 -16.10
CA VAL A 62 -10.38 8.85 -17.17
C VAL A 62 -11.48 7.79 -17.22
N ILE A 63 -12.59 7.96 -16.48
CA ILE A 63 -13.94 7.46 -16.86
C ILE A 63 -15.02 7.90 -15.86
N THR A 64 -15.92 8.72 -16.40
CA THR A 64 -17.40 8.67 -16.35
C THR A 64 -18.11 8.51 -15.01
N GLU A 65 -18.81 9.59 -14.66
CA GLU A 65 -19.81 9.71 -13.59
C GLU A 65 -20.92 8.66 -13.74
N GLY A 66 -21.20 7.86 -12.70
CA GLY A 66 -22.42 7.03 -12.70
C GLY A 66 -22.52 5.85 -11.72
N TYR A 67 -21.46 5.41 -11.05
CA TYR A 67 -21.56 4.23 -10.17
C TYR A 67 -21.79 4.60 -8.69
N LYS A 68 -22.86 4.04 -8.10
CA LYS A 68 -23.17 4.10 -6.65
C LYS A 68 -22.01 3.46 -5.87
N ARG A 69 -21.36 4.29 -5.05
CA ARG A 69 -20.11 4.02 -4.33
C ARG A 69 -20.37 3.22 -3.04
N SER A 70 -20.09 1.92 -3.04
CA SER A 70 -19.94 1.15 -1.80
C SER A 70 -18.46 1.01 -1.47
N SER A 71 -18.09 1.58 -0.32
CA SER A 71 -16.80 1.45 0.39
C SER A 71 -15.54 1.58 -0.46
N VAL A 72 -15.31 2.80 -0.93
CA VAL A 72 -14.07 3.26 -1.56
C VAL A 72 -13.02 3.50 -0.46
N LEU A 73 -11.83 2.93 -0.61
CA LEU A 73 -10.71 3.13 0.31
C LEU A 73 -10.46 4.63 0.51
N VAL A 74 -10.53 5.12 1.75
CA VAL A 74 -10.51 6.57 2.06
C VAL A 74 -9.07 7.09 2.17
N GLY A 75 -8.13 6.19 2.48
CA GLY A 75 -6.74 6.57 2.63
C GLY A 75 -5.89 5.44 3.19
N MET A 76 -4.70 5.81 3.64
CA MET A 76 -3.73 4.92 4.23
C MET A 76 -3.17 5.51 5.52
N ASN A 77 -2.89 4.64 6.48
CA ASN A 77 -2.13 4.96 7.67
C ASN A 77 -0.77 4.26 7.57
N VAL A 78 0.29 5.06 7.58
CA VAL A 78 1.66 4.62 7.41
C VAL A 78 2.38 4.72 8.75
N VAL A 79 2.80 3.57 9.28
CA VAL A 79 3.48 3.46 10.56
C VAL A 79 4.92 3.04 10.33
N VAL A 80 5.83 4.00 10.44
CA VAL A 80 7.28 3.77 10.45
C VAL A 80 7.76 3.72 11.91
N ARG A 81 8.53 2.68 12.26
CA ARG A 81 8.99 2.44 13.64
C ARG A 81 10.31 3.13 13.99
N SER A 82 11.21 3.27 13.03
CA SER A 82 12.49 3.97 13.19
C SER A 82 12.36 5.42 12.72
N PRO A 83 12.88 6.41 13.46
CA PRO A 83 13.00 7.77 12.96
C PRO A 83 14.12 7.93 11.92
N ASP A 84 15.00 6.92 11.79
CA ASP A 84 16.15 6.96 10.89
C ASP A 84 15.75 6.92 9.40
N ASP A 85 16.32 7.85 8.65
CA ASP A 85 16.14 8.02 7.21
C ASP A 85 17.48 8.13 6.45
N GLU A 86 18.58 7.74 7.09
CA GLU A 86 19.88 7.65 6.42
C GLU A 86 19.97 6.36 5.59
N LEU A 87 20.27 6.52 4.30
CA LEU A 87 20.39 5.41 3.37
C LEU A 87 21.73 4.70 3.58
N ASN A 88 21.68 3.48 4.09
CA ASN A 88 22.83 2.63 4.36
C ASN A 88 22.68 1.25 3.71
N PHE A 89 23.81 0.58 3.48
CA PHE A 89 23.78 -0.82 3.06
C PHE A 89 23.15 -1.69 4.16
N GLY A 90 22.17 -2.50 3.77
CA GLY A 90 21.44 -3.37 4.69
C GLY A 90 20.38 -2.67 5.53
N VAL A 91 19.95 -1.48 5.11
CA VAL A 91 18.76 -0.86 5.67
C VAL A 91 17.53 -1.76 5.53
N ASP A 92 16.67 -1.76 6.55
CA ASP A 92 15.49 -2.62 6.56
C ASP A 92 14.39 -2.04 5.68
N GLU A 93 14.26 -2.60 4.48
CA GLU A 93 13.22 -2.29 3.49
C GLU A 93 11.97 -3.17 3.63
N SER A 94 11.86 -3.96 4.70
CA SER A 94 10.69 -4.81 4.93
C SER A 94 9.45 -3.99 5.26
N TYR A 95 8.29 -4.50 4.82
CA TYR A 95 7.00 -3.88 5.07
C TYR A 95 5.88 -4.91 5.19
N SER A 96 4.79 -4.48 5.84
CA SER A 96 3.49 -5.14 5.83
C SER A 96 2.43 -4.16 5.35
N LEU A 97 1.69 -4.55 4.33
CA LEU A 97 0.55 -3.84 3.78
C LEU A 97 -0.71 -4.66 4.06
N PHE A 98 -1.67 -4.05 4.75
CA PHE A 98 -2.99 -4.62 5.01
C PHE A 98 -4.07 -3.74 4.41
N VAL A 99 -4.93 -4.34 3.61
CA VAL A 99 -6.09 -3.69 3.00
C VAL A 99 -7.36 -4.37 3.54
N PRO A 100 -8.15 -3.70 4.39
CA PRO A 100 -9.40 -4.25 4.91
C PRO A 100 -10.51 -4.24 3.84
N SER A 101 -11.39 -5.26 3.84
CA SER A 101 -12.65 -5.25 3.05
C SER A 101 -13.80 -4.53 3.75
N THR A 102 -13.75 -4.43 5.07
CA THR A 102 -14.88 -4.02 5.93
C THR A 102 -14.44 -2.99 6.95
N GLY A 103 -15.34 -2.04 7.25
CA GLY A 103 -15.07 -0.91 8.15
C GLY A 103 -15.37 0.44 7.48
N HIS A 104 -15.78 1.45 8.26
CA HIS A 104 -16.06 2.81 7.77
C HIS A 104 -15.42 3.83 8.71
N PRO A 105 -14.43 4.64 8.28
CA PRO A 105 -13.76 4.67 6.97
C PRO A 105 -12.71 3.56 6.76
N LEU A 106 -12.54 3.08 5.52
CA LEU A 106 -11.52 2.09 5.15
C LEU A 106 -10.15 2.77 4.98
N TYR A 107 -9.20 2.44 5.86
CA TYR A 107 -7.80 2.83 5.71
C TYR A 107 -6.93 1.59 5.48
N ALA A 108 -6.11 1.60 4.43
CA ALA A 108 -5.03 0.64 4.29
C ALA A 108 -3.98 0.91 5.38
N GLN A 109 -3.40 -0.15 5.95
CA GLN A 109 -2.40 -0.06 6.99
C GLN A 109 -1.05 -0.49 6.42
N ILE A 110 -0.09 0.41 6.46
CA ILE A 110 1.31 0.14 6.11
C ILE A 110 2.10 0.15 7.42
N GLN A 111 2.87 -0.90 7.65
CA GLN A 111 3.84 -0.96 8.74
C GLN A 111 5.22 -1.27 8.18
N ALA A 112 6.21 -0.47 8.55
CA ALA A 112 7.59 -0.66 8.14
C ALA A 112 8.56 -0.34 9.28
N GLN A 113 9.73 -0.96 9.26
CA GLN A 113 10.78 -0.64 10.22
C GLN A 113 11.41 0.73 9.92
N THR A 114 11.69 1.02 8.64
CA THR A 114 12.27 2.29 8.18
C THR A 114 11.37 2.96 7.14
N VAL A 115 11.68 4.22 6.81
CA VAL A 115 10.97 4.96 5.76
C VAL A 115 11.08 4.26 4.40
N PHE A 116 12.18 3.55 4.13
CA PHE A 116 12.40 2.84 2.87
C PHE A 116 11.41 1.70 2.67
N GLY A 117 11.11 0.91 3.71
CA GLY A 117 10.06 -0.10 3.64
C GLY A 117 8.68 0.51 3.39
N ALA A 118 8.39 1.68 3.97
CA ALA A 118 7.14 2.38 3.71
C ALA A 118 7.05 2.89 2.26
N LEU A 119 8.13 3.39 1.68
CA LEU A 119 8.18 3.80 0.26
C LEU A 119 7.87 2.61 -0.67
N HIS A 120 8.49 1.45 -0.45
CA HIS A 120 8.18 0.23 -1.21
C HIS A 120 6.71 -0.19 -1.08
N ALA A 121 6.12 -0.05 0.11
CA ALA A 121 4.70 -0.34 0.30
C ALA A 121 3.78 0.62 -0.48
N LEU A 122 4.15 1.91 -0.61
CA LEU A 122 3.42 2.88 -1.43
C LEU A 122 3.43 2.49 -2.91
N GLU A 123 4.60 2.11 -3.45
CA GLU A 123 4.73 1.67 -4.84
C GLU A 123 3.86 0.43 -5.12
N VAL A 124 3.86 -0.55 -4.22
CA VAL A 124 3.01 -1.74 -4.35
C VAL A 124 1.52 -1.38 -4.23
N THR A 125 1.17 -0.39 -3.42
CA THR A 125 -0.20 0.10 -3.32
C THR A 125 -0.66 0.76 -4.62
N GLU A 126 0.19 1.53 -5.29
CA GLU A 126 -0.07 2.08 -6.62
C GLU A 126 -0.41 0.96 -7.62
N VAL A 127 0.46 -0.04 -7.71
CA VAL A 127 0.28 -1.18 -8.62
C VAL A 127 -1.01 -1.94 -8.27
N LEU A 128 -1.32 -2.10 -6.99
CA LEU A 128 -2.54 -2.78 -6.56
C LEU A 128 -3.81 -2.02 -6.98
N LEU A 129 -3.84 -0.70 -6.78
CA LEU A 129 -4.96 0.15 -7.15
C LEU A 129 -5.16 0.19 -8.67
N MET A 130 -4.08 0.24 -9.44
CA MET A 130 -4.11 0.26 -10.90
C MET A 130 -4.40 -1.10 -11.53
N HIS A 131 -3.66 -2.13 -11.14
CA HIS A 131 -3.62 -3.43 -11.84
C HIS A 131 -4.28 -4.57 -11.07
N GLY A 132 -4.16 -4.58 -9.74
CA GLY A 132 -4.68 -5.67 -8.90
C GLY A 132 -6.19 -5.86 -9.05
N ILE A 133 -6.93 -4.74 -9.14
CA ILE A 133 -8.39 -4.73 -9.23
C ILE A 133 -8.90 -5.41 -10.52
N ALA A 134 -8.24 -5.20 -11.65
CA ALA A 134 -8.67 -5.76 -12.94
C ALA A 134 -8.55 -7.28 -12.99
N GLU A 135 -7.52 -7.84 -12.37
CA GLU A 135 -7.22 -9.28 -12.42
C GLU A 135 -8.04 -10.08 -11.40
N PHE A 136 -8.25 -9.56 -10.19
CA PHE A 136 -9.15 -10.18 -9.20
C PHE A 136 -10.60 -10.21 -9.71
N ARG A 137 -11.06 -9.14 -10.37
CA ARG A 137 -12.39 -9.07 -10.98
C ARG A 137 -12.56 -10.05 -12.14
N LYS A 138 -11.56 -10.19 -13.03
CA LYS A 138 -11.60 -11.18 -14.13
C LYS A 138 -11.72 -12.61 -13.62
N LYS A 139 -11.13 -12.89 -12.47
CA LYS A 139 -11.14 -14.22 -11.84
C LYS A 139 -12.32 -14.44 -10.88
N GLY A 140 -13.20 -13.45 -10.69
CA GLY A 140 -14.32 -13.53 -9.75
C GLY A 140 -13.89 -13.74 -8.31
N LEU A 141 -12.68 -13.32 -7.96
CA LEU A 141 -12.03 -13.59 -6.68
C LEU A 141 -12.09 -12.34 -5.81
N TYR A 142 -12.89 -12.39 -4.74
CA TYR A 142 -13.12 -11.28 -3.82
C TYR A 142 -12.61 -11.68 -2.44
N PRO A 143 -11.37 -11.33 -2.06
CA PRO A 143 -10.83 -11.69 -0.75
C PRO A 143 -11.48 -10.86 0.36
N ASP A 144 -11.49 -11.36 1.59
CA ASP A 144 -11.94 -10.62 2.80
C ASP A 144 -10.97 -9.52 3.21
N HIS A 145 -9.70 -9.67 2.88
CA HIS A 145 -8.67 -8.68 3.12
C HIS A 145 -7.47 -9.05 2.27
N LEU A 146 -6.68 -8.06 1.90
CA LEU A 146 -5.40 -8.30 1.25
C LEU A 146 -4.29 -8.02 2.25
N MET A 147 -3.46 -9.03 2.48
CA MET A 147 -2.19 -8.89 3.19
C MET A 147 -1.07 -9.07 2.18
N VAL A 148 -0.15 -8.12 2.13
CA VAL A 148 1.10 -8.21 1.37
C VAL A 148 2.24 -7.96 2.34
N GLN A 149 3.21 -8.86 2.39
CA GLN A 149 4.40 -8.69 3.23
C GLN A 149 5.65 -8.90 2.39
N ALA A 150 6.62 -8.00 2.57
CA ALA A 150 7.98 -8.19 2.10
C ALA A 150 8.89 -8.30 3.32
N LYS A 151 9.79 -9.28 3.32
CA LYS A 151 10.86 -9.42 4.30
C LYS A 151 12.20 -9.18 3.62
N SER A 152 13.04 -8.37 4.24
CA SER A 152 14.45 -8.27 3.87
C SER A 152 15.15 -9.58 4.24
N LEU A 153 15.89 -10.17 3.29
CA LEU A 153 16.63 -11.43 3.45
C LEU A 153 18.06 -11.22 3.96
N GLN A 154 18.28 -10.19 4.78
CA GLN A 154 19.59 -9.95 5.36
C GLN A 154 19.63 -10.48 6.80
N ASN A 155 20.37 -11.57 6.99
CA ASN A 155 20.78 -12.10 8.27
C ASN A 155 22.28 -12.38 8.23
#